data_AF-A0A4Q3KWA4-F1
#
_entry.id   AF-A0A4Q3KWA4-F1
#
_cell.length_a   1.000
_cell.length_b   1.000
_cell.length_c   1.000
_cell.angle_alpha   90.00
_cell.angle_beta   90.00
_cell.angle_gamma   90.00
#
_symmetry.space_group_name_H-M   'P 1'
#
loop_
_entity.id
_entity.type
_entity.pdbx_description
1 polymer ?
#
loop_
_entity_poly.entity_id
_entity_poly.type
_entity_poly.pdbx_seq_one_letter_code
_entity_poly.pdbx_strand_id
1 'polypeptide(L)'
;MSIIVYWLQEPGVPAMQAFESQQLMAALKFFEDRRKEGKRHVSVSSELPESVGKPGVNSVQDRQLPDGLAYEWTKTHRGAGPEPSAG
;
A
#
# COMPACT_ATOMS: atom_id res chain seq x y z
N MET A 1 -12.63 2.70 9.80
CA MET A 1 -11.30 2.37 10.33
C MET A 1 -10.34 3.43 9.83
N SER A 2 -9.41 3.88 10.68
CA SER A 2 -8.66 5.12 10.46
C SER A 2 -7.29 4.88 9.81
N ILE A 3 -6.78 5.92 9.16
CA ILE A 3 -5.39 6.04 8.75
C ILE A 3 -4.73 7.01 9.74
N ILE A 4 -3.57 6.65 10.28
CA ILE A 4 -2.79 7.52 11.17
C ILE A 4 -1.41 7.73 10.58
N VAL A 5 -1.03 8.99 10.42
CA VAL A 5 0.34 9.40 10.07
C VAL A 5 1.05 9.81 11.35
N TYR A 6 2.17 9.16 11.66
CA TYR A 6 3.03 9.47 12.80
C TYR A 6 4.32 10.15 12.34
N TRP A 7 4.86 11.07 13.14
CA TRP A 7 6.19 11.67 12.94
C TRP A 7 6.79 12.15 14.26
N LEU A 8 8.05 12.55 14.24
CA LEU A 8 8.65 13.34 15.33
C LEU A 8 8.53 14.83 14.99
N GLN A 9 7.78 15.58 15.80
CA GLN A 9 7.66 17.03 15.65
C GLN A 9 9.01 17.71 15.92
N GLU A 10 9.67 17.24 16.98
CA GLU A 10 11.01 17.57 17.45
C GLU A 10 11.69 16.27 17.92
N PRO A 11 13.02 16.22 18.11
CA PRO A 11 13.69 15.04 18.64
C PRO A 11 13.04 14.55 19.95
N GLY A 12 12.50 13.32 19.94
CA GLY A 12 11.84 12.72 21.10
C GLY A 12 10.38 13.12 21.33
N VAL A 13 9.83 14.04 20.52
CA VAL A 13 8.44 14.49 20.64
C VAL A 13 7.58 13.86 19.54
N PRO A 14 6.82 12.80 19.83
CA PRO A 14 5.95 12.18 18.84
C PRO A 14 4.74 13.06 18.55
N ALA A 15 4.29 13.05 17.30
CA ALA A 15 3.07 13.68 16.85
C ALA A 15 2.34 12.77 15.85
N MET A 16 1.03 12.97 15.74
CA MET A 16 0.18 12.16 14.89
C MET A 16 -0.97 12.96 14.29
N GLN A 17 -1.46 12.50 13.14
CA GLN A 17 -2.64 13.02 12.46
C GLN A 17 -3.48 11.84 11.98
N ALA A 18 -4.75 11.82 12.38
CA ALA A 18 -5.72 10.84 11.94
C ALA A 18 -6.47 11.32 10.69
N PHE A 19 -6.86 10.37 9.86
CA PHE A 19 -7.69 10.51 8.67
C PHE A 19 -8.69 9.36 8.61
N GLU A 20 -9.84 9.59 8.01
CA GLU A 20 -10.82 8.54 7.70
C GLU A 20 -10.31 7.64 6.56
N SER A 21 -10.85 6.42 6.44
CA SER A 21 -10.42 5.47 5.40
C SER A 21 -10.60 6.01 3.98
N GLN A 22 -11.65 6.80 3.73
CA GLN A 22 -11.90 7.42 2.43
C GLN A 22 -10.90 8.54 2.10
N GLN A 23 -10.10 8.98 3.07
CA GLN A 23 -9.14 10.08 2.93
C GLN A 23 -7.72 9.61 2.65
N LEU A 24 -7.52 8.39 2.11
CA LEU A 24 -6.20 7.83 1.83
C LEU A 24 -5.31 8.77 1.01
N MET A 25 -5.82 9.39 -0.05
CA MET A 25 -5.02 10.31 -0.87
C MET A 25 -4.57 11.54 -0.07
N ALA A 26 -5.43 12.07 0.79
CA ALA A 26 -5.10 13.21 1.65
C ALA A 26 -4.05 12.82 2.70
N ALA A 27 -4.18 11.64 3.30
CA ALA A 27 -3.20 11.09 4.26
C ALA A 27 -1.83 10.89 3.62
N LEU A 28 -1.77 10.35 2.40
CA LEU A 28 -0.52 10.15 1.65
C LEU A 28 0.13 11.48 1.28
N LYS A 29 -0.67 12.46 0.83
CA LYS A 29 -0.15 13.81 0.56
C LYS A 29 0.43 14.44 1.84
N PHE A 30 -0.31 14.38 2.96
CA PHE A 30 0.16 14.94 4.23
C PHE A 30 1.48 14.28 4.68
N PHE A 31 1.56 12.96 4.55
CA PHE A 31 2.76 12.18 4.83
C PHE A 31 3.97 12.59 3.96
N GLU A 32 3.77 12.79 2.66
CA GLU A 32 4.79 13.30 1.76
C GLU A 32 5.25 14.70 2.18
N ASP A 33 4.31 15.58 2.51
CA ASP A 33 4.59 16.95 2.93
C ASP A 33 5.43 16.95 4.23
N ARG A 34 5.12 16.11 5.23
CA ARG A 34 5.94 15.96 6.45
C ARG A 34 7.39 15.56 6.12
N ARG A 35 7.59 14.69 5.13
CA ARG A 35 8.94 14.28 4.69
C ARG A 35 9.68 15.39 3.99
N LYS A 36 9.00 16.14 3.11
CA LYS A 36 9.58 17.30 2.43
C LYS A 36 9.94 18.43 3.39
N GLU A 37 9.21 18.58 4.49
CA GLU A 37 9.53 19.50 5.60
C GLU A 37 10.73 19.04 6.46
N GLY A 38 11.30 17.85 6.19
CA GLY A 38 12.44 17.32 6.94
C GLY A 38 12.07 16.68 8.28
N LYS A 39 10.79 16.35 8.53
CA LYS A 39 10.40 15.60 9.74
C LYS A 39 11.02 14.21 9.72
N ARG A 40 11.39 13.70 10.91
CA ARG A 40 12.00 12.37 11.07
C ARG A 40 10.97 11.32 11.48
N HIS A 41 11.27 10.06 11.16
CA HIS A 41 10.43 8.89 11.48
C HIS A 41 8.98 9.01 11.00
N VAL A 42 8.77 9.65 9.84
CA VAL A 42 7.43 9.79 9.25
C VAL A 42 6.96 8.41 8.78
N SER A 43 5.92 7.88 9.41
CA SER A 43 5.32 6.57 9.14
C SER A 43 3.80 6.68 9.02
N VAL A 44 3.18 5.76 8.29
CA VAL A 44 1.73 5.67 8.16
C VAL A 44 1.28 4.28 8.60
N SER A 45 0.24 4.24 9.41
CA SER A 45 -0.44 3.03 9.83
C SER A 45 -1.89 3.14 9.39
N SER A 46 -2.41 2.13 8.72
CA SER A 46 -3.77 2.15 8.22
C SER A 46 -4.46 0.82 8.46
N GLU A 47 -5.70 0.90 8.90
CA GLU A 47 -6.62 -0.23 8.94
C GLU A 47 -7.66 0.03 7.86
N LEU A 48 -7.38 -0.39 6.63
CA LEU A 48 -8.31 -0.22 5.51
C LEU A 48 -9.02 -1.56 5.27
N PRO A 49 -10.27 -1.74 5.74
CA PRO A 49 -10.96 -3.01 5.65
C PRO A 49 -11.18 -3.46 4.20
N GLU A 50 -11.30 -2.50 3.27
CA GLU A 50 -11.33 -2.73 1.83
C GLU A 50 -9.97 -3.05 1.18
N SER A 51 -8.86 -2.82 1.88
CA SER A 51 -7.49 -3.01 1.37
C SER A 51 -6.80 -4.26 1.91
N VAL A 52 -7.39 -4.91 2.92
CA VAL A 52 -7.04 -6.29 3.25
C VAL A 52 -7.59 -7.14 2.10
N GLY A 53 -6.69 -7.75 1.30
CA GLY A 53 -7.10 -8.64 0.22
C GLY A 53 -8.18 -9.60 0.73
N LYS A 54 -9.24 -9.83 -0.08
CA LYS A 54 -10.36 -10.68 0.32
C LYS A 54 -9.83 -11.96 0.99
N PRO A 55 -10.42 -12.42 2.10
CA PRO A 55 -10.15 -13.76 2.58
C PRO A 55 -10.29 -14.74 1.40
N GLY A 56 -9.20 -15.42 1.03
CA GLY A 56 -9.17 -16.25 -0.17
C GLY A 56 -8.61 -15.63 -1.45
N VAL A 57 -7.86 -14.51 -1.45
CA VAL A 57 -6.99 -14.16 -2.61
C VAL A 57 -5.72 -15.03 -2.68
N ASN A 58 -5.46 -15.81 -1.62
CA ASN A 58 -4.49 -16.93 -1.61
C ASN A 58 -5.13 -18.28 -1.98
N SER A 59 -6.33 -18.29 -2.55
CA SER A 59 -7.17 -19.44 -2.89
C SER A 59 -6.61 -20.40 -3.94
N VAL A 60 -5.34 -20.26 -4.34
CA VAL A 60 -4.71 -21.28 -5.16
C VAL A 60 -4.58 -22.55 -4.33
N GLN A 61 -5.59 -23.40 -4.42
CA GLN A 61 -5.65 -24.72 -3.82
C GLN A 61 -5.62 -25.73 -4.96
N ASP A 62 -4.75 -26.72 -4.88
CA ASP A 62 -4.55 -27.73 -5.94
C ASP A 62 -4.31 -27.14 -7.34
N ARG A 63 -3.62 -25.99 -7.40
CA ARG A 63 -3.36 -25.21 -8.63
C ARG A 63 -4.63 -24.71 -9.32
N GLN A 64 -5.70 -24.42 -8.57
CA GLN A 64 -6.93 -23.84 -9.10
C GLN A 64 -7.27 -22.52 -8.42
N LEU A 65 -7.81 -21.57 -9.18
CA LEU A 65 -8.40 -20.31 -8.73
C LEU A 65 -9.78 -20.54 -8.08
N PRO A 66 -10.36 -19.56 -7.36
CA PRO A 66 -11.71 -19.65 -6.76
C PRO A 66 -12.83 -20.01 -7.73
N ASP A 67 -12.65 -19.68 -9.00
CA ASP A 67 -13.59 -19.94 -10.08
C ASP A 67 -13.38 -21.33 -10.73
N GLY A 68 -12.47 -22.14 -10.18
CA GLY A 68 -12.14 -23.48 -10.67
C GLY A 68 -11.18 -23.49 -11.86
N LEU A 69 -10.71 -22.33 -12.33
CA LEU A 69 -9.73 -22.26 -13.42
C LEU A 69 -8.35 -22.68 -12.94
N ALA A 70 -7.58 -23.35 -13.81
CA ALA A 70 -6.19 -23.67 -13.51
C ALA A 70 -5.39 -22.38 -13.30
N TYR A 71 -4.70 -22.31 -12.17
CA TYR A 71 -3.78 -21.23 -11.88
C TYR A 71 -2.47 -21.45 -12.63
N GLU A 72 -2.27 -20.66 -13.69
CA GLU A 72 -0.97 -20.55 -14.35
C GLU A 72 -0.20 -19.33 -13.83
N TRP A 73 0.89 -19.60 -13.12
CA TRP A 73 1.84 -18.54 -12.75
C TRP A 73 2.77 -18.24 -13.92
N THR A 74 2.62 -17.07 -14.52
CA THR A 74 3.59 -16.55 -15.51
C THR A 74 4.17 -15.22 -15.02
N LYS A 75 5.49 -15.06 -15.14
CA LYS A 75 6.17 -13.77 -14.88
C LYS A 75 5.84 -12.70 -15.94
N THR A 76 5.30 -13.11 -17.07
CA THR A 76 5.14 -12.30 -18.29
C THR A 76 4.21 -11.10 -18.08
N HIS A 77 3.18 -11.22 -17.23
CA HIS A 77 2.13 -10.20 -17.11
C HIS A 77 2.28 -9.23 -15.94
N ARG A 78 3.31 -9.36 -15.09
CA ARG A 78 3.45 -8.52 -13.88
C ARG A 78 4.77 -7.76 -13.73
N GLY A 79 5.56 -7.69 -14.79
CA GLY A 79 6.80 -6.92 -14.79
C GLY A 79 7.55 -6.93 -16.12
N ALA A 80 6.83 -6.79 -17.25
CA ALA A 80 7.51 -6.45 -18.49
C ALA A 80 7.98 -4.99 -18.38
N GLY A 81 9.29 -4.79 -18.22
CA GLY A 81 9.91 -3.49 -18.51
C GLY A 81 9.63 -3.08 -19.96
N PRO A 82 9.90 -1.81 -20.34
CA PRO A 82 9.58 -1.32 -21.68
C PRO A 82 10.19 -2.23 -22.76
N GLU A 83 9.42 -2.44 -23.84
CA GLU A 83 9.84 -3.20 -25.01
C GLU A 83 11.18 -2.65 -25.53
N PRO A 84 12.19 -3.49 -25.82
CA PRO A 84 13.42 -3.02 -26.44
C PRO A 84 13.09 -2.43 -27.81
N SER A 85 13.52 -1.20 -28.08
CA SER A 85 13.40 -0.58 -29.39
C SER A 85 14.09 -1.46 -30.44
N ALA A 86 13.33 -1.96 -31.42
CA ALA A 86 13.89 -2.60 -32.59
C ALA A 86 14.77 -1.57 -33.34
N GLY A 87 16.06 -1.86 -33.44
CA GLY A 87 17.01 -1.15 -34.28
C GLY A 87 17.09 -1.76 -35.67
#